data_AF-A0A172XXW3-F1
#
_entry.id   AF-A0A172XXW3-F1
#
_cell.length_a   1.000
_cell.length_b   1.000
_cell.length_c   1.000
_cell.angle_alpha   90.00
_cell.angle_beta   90.00
_cell.angle_gamma   90.00
#
_symmetry.space_group_name_H-M   'P 1'
#
loop_
_entity.id
_entity.type
_entity.pdbx_description
1 polymer ?
#
loop_
_entity_poly.entity_id
_entity_poly.type
_entity_poly.pdbx_seq_one_letter_code
_entity_poly.pdbx_strand_id
1 'polypeptide(L)' 'MKYLLSSKILNRILSDNEFSLALSLHLKKKQDTVIRLAKRESDILRLPEQINFYKENGYQQEEIFDIVGEKSE' A
#
# COMPACT_ATOMS: atom_id res chain seq x y z
N MET A 1 -7.92 -16.38 3.30
CA MET A 1 -6.89 -15.79 2.42
C MET A 1 -6.46 -14.45 2.99
N LYS A 2 -5.17 -14.30 3.31
CA LYS A 2 -4.60 -13.04 3.80
C LYS A 2 -4.04 -12.30 2.58
N TYR A 3 -4.67 -11.20 2.18
CA TYR A 3 -4.14 -10.37 1.10
C TYR A 3 -3.06 -9.43 1.66
N LEU A 4 -1.83 -9.61 1.20
CA LEU A 4 -0.72 -8.70 1.51
C LEU A 4 -0.68 -7.60 0.46
N LEU A 5 -0.30 -6.39 0.88
CA LEU A 5 -0.09 -5.30 -0.06
C LEU A 5 1.10 -5.68 -0.92
N SER A 6 0.99 -5.47 -2.23
CA SER A 6 2.02 -5.93 -3.15
C SER A 6 3.35 -5.23 -2.88
N SER A 7 4.43 -5.95 -3.19
CA SER A 7 5.77 -5.38 -3.18
C SER A 7 5.88 -4.15 -4.10
N LYS A 8 5.08 -4.09 -5.17
CA LYS A 8 5.01 -2.95 -6.09
C LYS A 8 4.51 -1.68 -5.40
N ILE A 9 3.37 -1.76 -4.68
CA ILE A 9 2.81 -0.61 -3.96
C ILE A 9 3.72 -0.22 -2.80
N LEU A 10 4.25 -1.19 -2.05
CA LEU A 10 5.18 -0.92 -0.94
C LEU A 10 6.41 -0.17 -1.43
N ASN A 11 7.05 -0.64 -2.50
CA ASN A 11 8.19 0.04 -3.11
C ASN A 11 7.82 1.43 -3.63
N ARG A 12 6.62 1.60 -4.18
CA ARG A 12 6.15 2.92 -4.62
C ARG A 12 6.06 3.90 -3.45
N ILE A 13 5.49 3.49 -2.32
CA ILE A 13 5.39 4.32 -1.12
C ILE A 13 6.79 4.66 -0.57
N LEU A 14 7.76 3.76 -0.67
CA LEU A 14 9.08 3.96 -0.09
C LEU A 14 10.06 4.73 -0.97
N SER A 15 9.90 4.66 -2.30
CA SER A 15 10.85 5.24 -3.26
C SER A 15 10.32 6.47 -4.00
N ASP A 16 9.01 6.66 -4.07
CA ASP A 16 8.40 7.82 -4.72
C ASP A 16 7.90 8.83 -3.67
N ASN A 17 8.57 9.97 -3.61
CA ASN A 17 8.26 11.05 -2.68
C ASN A 17 6.89 11.68 -2.97
N GLU A 18 6.53 11.88 -4.24
CA GLU A 18 5.25 12.49 -4.61
C GLU A 18 4.10 11.55 -4.27
N PHE A 19 4.26 10.26 -4.55
CA PHE A 19 3.26 9.25 -4.22
C PHE A 19 3.05 9.12 -2.72
N SER A 20 4.13 9.04 -1.95
CA SER A 20 4.04 8.95 -0.49
C SER A 20 3.48 10.22 0.15
N LEU A 21 3.77 11.40 -0.41
CA LEU A 21 3.16 12.65 0.00
C LEU A 21 1.65 12.64 -0.28
N ALA A 22 1.23 12.30 -1.49
CA ALA A 22 -0.18 12.22 -1.88
C ALA A 22 -0.97 11.25 -0.99
N LEU A 23 -0.40 10.06 -0.73
CA LEU A 23 -0.99 9.08 0.19
C LEU A 23 -1.07 9.65 1.62
N SER A 24 -0.07 10.40 2.08
CA SER A 24 -0.10 11.02 3.40
C SER A 24 -1.21 12.06 3.58
N LEU A 25 -1.49 12.83 2.53
CA LEU A 25 -2.59 13.79 2.50
C LEU A 25 -3.94 13.07 2.54
N HIS A 26 -4.09 11.99 1.76
CA HIS A 26 -5.28 11.13 1.78
C HIS A 26 -5.53 10.55 3.18
N LEU A 27 -4.49 10.01 3.82
CA LEU A 27 -4.58 9.43 5.17
C LEU A 27 -4.69 10.48 6.29
N LYS A 28 -4.50 11.76 5.98
CA LYS A 28 -4.35 12.86 6.95
C LYS A 28 -3.29 12.54 8.01
N LYS A 29 -2.14 12.01 7.57
CA LYS A 29 -0.99 11.64 8.41
C LYS A 29 0.28 12.30 7.87
N LYS A 30 1.29 12.42 8.73
CA LYS A 30 2.63 12.82 8.28
C LYS A 30 3.19 11.76 7.31
N GLN A 31 3.90 12.20 6.28
CA GLN A 31 4.55 11.32 5.30
C GLN A 31 5.47 10.27 5.96
N ASP A 32 6.26 10.66 6.97
CA ASP A 32 7.08 9.72 7.76
C ASP A 32 6.28 8.60 8.42
N THR A 33 5.03 8.89 8.80
CA THR A 33 4.13 7.87 9.36
C THR A 33 3.70 6.91 8.27
N VAL A 34 3.39 7.38 7.06
CA VAL A 34 3.06 6.51 5.92
C VAL A 34 4.24 5.62 5.55
N ILE A 35 5.45 6.17 5.49
CA ILE A 35 6.68 5.41 5.24
C ILE A 35 6.87 4.32 6.30
N ARG A 36 6.66 4.65 7.59
CA ARG A 36 6.74 3.67 8.68
C ARG A 36 5.65 2.59 8.59
N LEU A 37 4.44 2.95 8.16
CA LEU A 37 3.36 1.99 7.94
C LEU A 37 3.69 1.02 6.80
N ALA A 38 4.31 1.51 5.72
CA ALA A 38 4.75 0.68 4.61
C ALA A 38 5.87 -0.28 5.02
N LYS A 39 6.89 0.20 5.74
CA LYS A 39 7.97 -0.66 6.28
C LYS A 39 7.49 -1.77 7.22
N ARG A 40 6.31 -1.60 7.83
CA ARG A 40 5.68 -2.58 8.73
C ARG A 40 4.54 -3.35 8.08
N GLU A 41 4.29 -3.12 6.79
CA GLU A 41 3.20 -3.74 6.03
C GLU A 41 1.83 -3.64 6.72
N SER A 42 1.57 -2.49 7.35
CA SER A 42 0.39 -2.28 8.20
C SER A 42 -0.91 -2.51 7.45
N ASP A 43 -1.88 -3.17 8.10
CA ASP A 43 -3.24 -3.36 7.56
C ASP A 43 -3.94 -2.04 7.21
N ILE A 44 -3.54 -0.91 7.83
CA ILE A 44 -4.08 0.42 7.52
C ILE A 44 -3.92 0.77 6.02
N LEU A 45 -2.83 0.31 5.39
CA LEU A 45 -2.58 0.56 3.96
C LEU A 45 -3.45 -0.30 3.03
N ARG A 46 -4.22 -1.25 3.59
CA ARG A 46 -5.10 -2.18 2.87
C ARG A 46 -6.58 -1.94 3.18
N LEU A 47 -6.90 -0.87 3.92
CA LEU A 47 -8.29 -0.48 4.15
C LEU A 47 -8.96 -0.03 2.84
N PRO A 48 -10.29 -0.16 2.71
CA PRO A 48 -11.01 0.11 1.46
C PRO A 48 -10.73 1.50 0.85
N GLU A 49 -10.59 2.53 1.68
CA GLU A 49 -10.31 3.90 1.22
C GLU A 49 -8.94 4.01 0.53
N GLN A 50 -7.96 3.23 0.98
CA GLN A 50 -6.59 3.21 0.48
C GLN A 50 -6.52 2.39 -0.80
N ILE A 51 -7.28 1.29 -0.86
CA ILE A 51 -7.48 0.53 -2.10
C ILE A 51 -8.06 1.43 -3.19
N ASN A 52 -9.06 2.25 -2.86
CA ASN A 52 -9.64 3.20 -3.81
C ASN A 52 -8.62 4.24 -4.27
N PHE A 53 -7.81 4.79 -3.35
CA PHE A 53 -6.71 5.69 -3.71
C PHE A 53 -5.76 5.05 -4.72
N TYR A 54 -5.35 3.79 -4.53
CA TYR A 54 -4.48 3.11 -5.51
C TYR A 54 -5.18 2.95 -6.86
N LYS A 55 -6.46 2.56 -6.88
CA LYS A 55 -7.24 2.42 -8.12
C LYS A 55 -7.38 3.75 -8.87
N GLU A 56 -7.62 4.85 -8.15
CA GLU A 56 -7.68 6.21 -8.71
C GLU A 56 -6.32 6.66 -9.28
N ASN A 57 -5.22 6.14 -8.73
CA ASN A 57 -3.86 6.34 -9.24
C ASN A 57 -3.47 5.34 -10.37
N GLY A 58 -4.44 4.59 -10.90
CA GLY A 58 -4.27 3.71 -12.06
C GLY A 58 -3.81 2.28 -11.75
N TYR A 59 -3.75 1.88 -10.48
CA TYR A 59 -3.40 0.50 -10.12
C TYR A 59 -4.58 -0.46 -10.23
N GLN A 60 -4.34 -1.62 -10.84
CA GLN A 60 -5.31 -2.71 -10.88
C GLN A 60 -5.26 -3.55 -9.61
N GLN A 61 -6.31 -4.32 -9.34
CA GLN A 61 -6.43 -5.10 -8.11
C GLN A 61 -5.30 -6.13 -7.93
N GLU A 62 -4.87 -6.75 -9.04
CA GLU A 62 -3.75 -7.70 -9.07
C GLU A 62 -2.39 -7.04 -8.80
N GLU A 63 -2.29 -5.73 -9.03
CA GLU A 63 -1.10 -4.95 -8.73
C GLU A 63 -1.09 -4.42 -7.30
N ILE A 64 -2.25 -4.34 -6.65
CA ILE A 64 -2.39 -3.86 -5.28
C ILE A 64 -2.07 -4.96 -4.26
N PHE A 65 -2.37 -6.22 -4.59
CA PHE A 65 -2.22 -7.35 -3.68
C PHE A 65 -1.36 -8.45 -4.27
N ASP A 66 -0.37 -8.91 -3.49
CA ASP A 66 0.33 -10.15 -3.80
C ASP A 66 -0.54 -11.34 -3.35
N ILE A 67 -0.77 -12.31 -4.23
CA ILE A 67 -1.43 -13.57 -3.87
C ILE A 67 -0.41 -14.42 -3.13
N VAL A 68 -0.35 -14.28 -1.81
CA VAL A 68 0.37 -15.24 -0.98
C VAL A 68 -0.50 -16.48 -0.85
N GLY A 69 -0.35 -17.40 -1.81
CA GLY A 69 -0.74 -18.78 -1.60
C GLY A 69 0.06 -19.33 -0.43
N GLU A 70 -0.61 -19.95 0.54
CA GLU A 70 0.07 -20.79 1.52
C GLU A 70 0.91 -21.80 0.75
N LYS A 71 2.23 -21.59 0.68
CA LYS A 71 3.13 -22.72 0.52
C LYS A 71 3.03 -23.48 1.84
N SER A 72 2.17 -24.49 1.84
CA SER A 72 2.27 -25.61 2.76
C SER A 72 3.68 -26.18 2.63
N GLU A 73 4.48 -26.03 3.67
CA GLU A 73 5.58 -26.95 3.98
C GLU A 73 5.13 -27.84 5.14
#